data_AF-A0A9D6T651-F1
#
_entry.id   AF-A0A9D6T651-F1
#
_cell.length_a   1.000
_cell.length_b   1.000
_cell.length_c   1.000
_cell.angle_alpha   90.00
_cell.angle_beta   90.00
_cell.angle_gamma   90.00
#
_symmetry.space_group_name_H-M   'P 1'
#
loop_
_entity.id
_entity.type
_entity.pdbx_description
1 polymer ?
#
loop_
_entity_poly.entity_id
_entity_poly.type
_entity_poly.pdbx_seq_one_letter_code
_entity_poly.pdbx_strand_id
1 'polypeptide(L)'
;MPKRTEVDETPGMGEADFRDTAGWRIFRIMAEFVDGFQFLKDLKQEVTFFGSARLPEGSRWYEEARRLGTMLGEAGFTVITGGGPGIMEAANRGAVEGKGESVGLNIQLPREQRMNAYVKRGMGFHYFFTRKVMLSASAQAYLFFPGGFGTLDEMMELATLIQTKKMQHVPIILVGREYWTGLIEWMRRAMRDATPPMIEAVDLDIMAVVDSAEEAFAIVKETKERPYF
;
A
#
# COMPACT_ATOMS: atom_id res chain seq x y z
N MET A 1 59.36 -36.96 22.58
CA MET A 1 57.95 -37.08 23.02
C MET A 1 57.61 -35.89 23.90
N PRO A 2 56.70 -35.02 23.46
CA PRO A 2 55.65 -34.51 24.33
C PRO A 2 54.25 -34.66 23.71
N LYS A 3 53.25 -34.57 24.57
CA LYS A 3 51.87 -35.02 24.43
C LYS A 3 51.04 -34.23 23.41
N ARG A 4 50.13 -34.93 22.73
CA ARG A 4 48.91 -34.38 22.11
C ARG A 4 48.15 -33.56 23.15
N THR A 5 47.87 -32.31 22.83
CA THR A 5 46.72 -31.57 23.34
C THR A 5 45.72 -31.47 22.20
N GLU A 6 44.69 -32.32 22.27
CA GLU A 6 43.43 -32.12 21.58
C GLU A 6 42.71 -30.95 22.23
N VAL A 7 42.42 -29.91 21.46
CA VAL A 7 41.22 -29.07 21.61
C VAL A 7 40.83 -28.65 20.18
N ASP A 8 40.03 -29.49 19.54
CA ASP A 8 39.26 -29.09 18.36
C ASP A 8 37.93 -28.53 18.89
N GLU A 9 37.90 -27.23 19.14
CA GLU A 9 36.65 -26.51 19.36
C GLU A 9 36.02 -26.25 17.99
N THR A 10 35.25 -27.21 17.50
CA THR A 10 34.20 -26.92 16.52
C THR A 10 33.29 -25.82 17.10
N PRO A 11 33.14 -24.66 16.44
CA PRO A 11 32.14 -23.69 16.85
C PRO A 11 30.77 -24.36 16.75
N GLY A 12 30.03 -24.39 17.85
CA GLY A 12 28.69 -24.95 17.88
C GLY A 12 27.84 -24.31 16.77
N MET A 13 27.43 -25.11 15.79
CA MET A 13 26.25 -24.82 15.01
C MET A 13 25.09 -24.80 16.00
N GLY A 14 24.71 -23.61 16.48
CA GLY A 14 23.45 -23.44 17.18
C GLY A 14 22.35 -24.02 16.31
N GLU A 15 21.53 -24.91 16.88
CA GLU A 15 20.38 -25.49 16.17
C GLU A 15 19.62 -24.38 15.46
N ALA A 16 19.44 -24.53 14.14
CA ALA A 16 18.65 -23.57 13.37
C ALA A 16 17.29 -23.43 14.05
N ASP A 17 16.92 -22.20 14.39
CA ASP A 17 15.64 -21.90 15.02
C ASP A 17 14.52 -22.53 14.16
N PHE A 18 13.71 -23.41 14.74
CA PHE A 18 12.65 -24.08 13.98
C PHE A 18 11.68 -23.06 13.36
N ARG A 19 11.59 -21.84 13.91
CA ARG A 19 10.83 -20.71 13.36
C ARG A 19 11.34 -20.23 12.01
N ASP A 20 12.58 -20.55 11.66
CA ASP A 20 13.19 -20.22 10.36
C ASP A 20 13.02 -21.32 9.31
N THR A 21 12.45 -22.47 9.68
CA THR A 21 12.16 -23.56 8.75
C THR A 21 11.09 -23.17 7.74
N ALA A 22 11.17 -23.76 6.54
CA ALA A 22 10.18 -23.53 5.48
C ALA A 22 8.73 -23.87 5.94
N GLY A 23 8.57 -24.91 6.76
CA GLY A 23 7.26 -25.30 7.30
C GLY A 23 6.65 -24.21 8.19
N TRP A 24 7.42 -23.68 9.13
CA TRP A 24 6.92 -22.62 10.02
C TRP A 24 6.62 -21.32 9.27
N ARG A 25 7.42 -20.98 8.25
CA ARG A 25 7.16 -19.83 7.37
C ARG A 25 5.79 -19.95 6.69
N ILE A 26 5.43 -21.12 6.16
CA ILE A 26 4.12 -21.35 5.52
C ILE A 26 2.98 -21.12 6.53
N PHE A 27 3.09 -21.66 7.74
CA PHE A 27 2.08 -21.43 8.77
C PHE A 27 1.92 -19.95 9.11
N ARG A 28 3.01 -19.20 9.22
CA ARG A 28 2.96 -17.74 9.45
C ARG A 28 2.30 -16.99 8.29
N ILE A 29 2.60 -17.36 7.05
CA ILE A 29 1.97 -16.78 5.86
C ILE A 29 0.45 -17.02 5.89
N MET A 30 0.02 -18.25 6.17
CA MET A 30 -1.39 -18.59 6.28
C MET A 30 -2.07 -17.81 7.40
N ALA A 31 -1.43 -17.69 8.57
CA ALA A 31 -1.94 -16.90 9.68
C ALA A 31 -2.12 -15.43 9.31
N GLU A 32 -1.14 -14.81 8.63
CA GLU A 32 -1.26 -13.42 8.18
C GLU A 32 -2.41 -13.19 7.19
N PHE A 33 -2.69 -14.16 6.31
CA PHE A 33 -3.87 -14.09 5.44
C PHE A 33 -5.17 -14.19 6.24
N VAL A 34 -5.27 -15.16 7.15
CA VAL A 34 -6.48 -15.35 7.99
C VAL A 34 -6.74 -14.10 8.82
N ASP A 35 -5.74 -13.62 9.55
CA ASP A 35 -5.84 -12.45 10.41
C ASP A 35 -6.14 -11.19 9.58
N GLY A 36 -5.52 -11.06 8.40
CA GLY A 36 -5.71 -9.93 7.50
C GLY A 36 -7.16 -9.84 6.98
N PHE A 37 -7.70 -10.94 6.46
CA PHE A 37 -9.09 -10.95 5.99
C PHE A 37 -10.09 -10.79 7.13
N GLN A 38 -9.82 -11.35 8.31
CA GLN A 38 -10.65 -11.12 9.49
C GLN A 38 -10.64 -9.65 9.92
N PHE A 39 -9.47 -9.00 9.89
CA PHE A 39 -9.33 -7.60 10.23
C PHE A 39 -10.11 -6.68 9.28
N LEU A 40 -10.06 -6.96 7.97
CA LEU A 40 -10.75 -6.18 6.94
C LEU A 40 -12.27 -6.41 6.93
N LYS A 41 -12.76 -7.57 7.40
CA LYS A 41 -14.18 -7.95 7.33
C LYS A 41 -15.15 -6.92 7.93
N ASP A 42 -14.72 -6.22 8.98
CA ASP A 42 -15.56 -5.26 9.68
C ASP A 42 -15.43 -3.83 9.13
N LEU A 43 -14.61 -3.62 8.10
CA LEU A 43 -14.44 -2.33 7.44
C LEU A 43 -15.49 -2.15 6.33
N LYS A 44 -15.79 -0.88 6.04
CA LYS A 44 -16.76 -0.47 5.02
C LYS A 44 -16.27 0.77 4.31
N GLN A 45 -16.71 0.98 3.07
CA GLN A 45 -16.37 2.17 2.29
C GLN A 45 -14.86 2.45 2.29
N GLU A 46 -14.04 1.44 1.97
CA GLU A 46 -12.58 1.52 2.12
C GLU A 46 -11.91 2.23 0.94
N VAL A 47 -10.95 3.09 1.25
CA VAL A 47 -10.08 3.79 0.29
C VAL A 47 -8.64 3.65 0.75
N THR A 48 -7.75 3.15 -0.11
CA THR A 48 -6.34 2.95 0.25
C THR A 48 -5.48 4.08 -0.32
N PHE A 49 -4.65 4.68 0.53
CA PHE A 49 -3.70 5.72 0.17
C PHE A 49 -2.27 5.18 0.11
N PHE A 50 -1.57 5.59 -0.95
CA PHE A 50 -0.15 5.41 -1.15
C PHE A 50 0.53 6.74 -1.45
N GLY A 51 1.78 6.87 -1.03
CA GLY A 51 2.59 8.05 -1.29
C GLY A 51 3.89 8.05 -0.53
N SER A 52 4.67 9.11 -0.68
CA SER A 52 5.97 9.24 -0.03
C SER A 52 5.88 9.19 1.50
N ALA A 53 6.71 8.36 2.11
CA ALA A 53 6.96 8.37 3.56
C ALA A 53 7.88 9.52 4.02
N ARG A 54 8.36 10.36 3.09
CA ARG A 54 9.40 11.39 3.34
C ARG A 54 8.88 12.83 3.27
N LEU A 55 7.65 13.04 2.84
CA LEU A 55 7.09 14.38 2.71
C LEU A 55 6.68 14.90 4.10
N PRO A 56 7.17 16.07 4.55
CA PRO A 56 6.86 16.59 5.87
C PRO A 56 5.46 17.22 5.91
N GLU A 57 4.93 17.37 7.12
CA GLU A 57 3.77 18.22 7.41
C GLU A 57 3.99 19.64 6.85
N GLY A 58 2.93 20.28 6.35
CA GLY A 58 2.98 21.58 5.70
C GLY A 58 3.46 21.57 4.24
N SER A 59 3.97 20.44 3.73
CA SER A 59 4.23 20.32 2.29
C SER A 59 2.92 20.21 1.51
N ARG A 60 2.90 20.71 0.27
CA ARG A 60 1.70 20.73 -0.60
C ARG A 60 0.97 19.39 -0.60
N TRP A 61 1.67 18.30 -0.90
CA TRP A 61 1.04 16.99 -1.04
C TRP A 61 0.65 16.34 0.30
N TYR A 62 1.33 16.71 1.40
CA TYR A 62 0.87 16.32 2.73
C TYR A 62 -0.48 16.96 3.04
N GLU A 63 -0.62 18.28 2.82
CA GLU A 63 -1.87 18.98 3.10
C GLU A 63 -3.01 18.53 2.17
N GLU A 64 -2.75 18.25 0.90
CA GLU A 64 -3.75 17.68 -0.01
C GLU A 64 -4.19 16.27 0.41
N ALA A 65 -3.26 15.41 0.84
CA ALA A 65 -3.59 14.08 1.36
C ALA A 65 -4.41 14.15 2.65
N ARG A 66 -4.06 15.07 3.56
CA ARG A 66 -4.81 15.33 4.79
C ARG A 66 -6.20 15.84 4.49
N ARG A 67 -6.33 16.83 3.61
CA ARG A 67 -7.62 17.38 3.17
C ARG A 67 -8.53 16.31 2.59
N LEU A 68 -8.00 15.48 1.69
CA LEU A 68 -8.74 14.36 1.12
C LEU A 68 -9.14 13.34 2.18
N GLY A 69 -8.23 13.00 3.11
CA GLY A 69 -8.55 12.15 4.26
C GLY A 69 -9.70 12.71 5.10
N THR A 70 -9.73 14.02 5.35
CA THR A 70 -10.82 14.70 6.09
C THR A 70 -12.14 14.57 5.35
N MET A 71 -12.18 14.89 4.06
CA MET A 71 -13.40 14.79 3.24
C MET A 71 -13.95 13.36 3.21
N LEU A 72 -13.07 12.35 3.09
CA LEU A 72 -13.45 10.95 3.12
C LEU A 72 -13.98 10.52 4.49
N GLY A 73 -13.33 10.95 5.58
CA GLY A 73 -13.79 10.68 6.94
C GLY A 73 -15.18 11.27 7.20
N GLU A 74 -15.42 12.52 6.78
CA GLU A 74 -16.72 13.19 6.90
C GLU A 74 -17.81 12.48 6.09
N ALA A 75 -17.44 11.88 4.96
CA ALA A 75 -18.34 11.13 4.10
C ALA A 75 -18.53 9.65 4.52
N GLY A 76 -17.93 9.21 5.61
CA GLY A 76 -18.10 7.86 6.17
C GLY A 76 -17.18 6.79 5.57
N PHE A 77 -16.19 7.17 4.76
CA PHE A 77 -15.21 6.24 4.22
C PHE A 77 -14.17 5.82 5.26
N THR A 78 -13.72 4.58 5.18
CA THR A 78 -12.56 4.07 5.93
C THR A 78 -11.29 4.39 5.16
N VAL A 79 -10.37 5.13 5.77
CA VAL A 79 -9.06 5.43 5.17
C VAL A 79 -8.06 4.37 5.59
N ILE A 80 -7.53 3.63 4.61
CA ILE A 80 -6.48 2.63 4.79
C ILE A 80 -5.15 3.18 4.28
N THR A 81 -4.08 2.98 5.03
CA THR A 81 -2.73 3.35 4.62
C THR A 81 -1.74 2.26 5.02
N GLY A 82 -0.48 2.43 4.63
CA GLY A 82 0.62 1.61 5.15
C GLY A 82 1.02 1.91 6.61
N GLY A 83 0.40 2.88 7.28
CA GLY A 83 0.61 3.24 8.69
C GLY A 83 1.90 4.02 8.98
N GLY A 84 2.69 4.37 7.97
CA GLY A 84 3.95 5.10 8.13
C GLY A 84 3.78 6.63 8.22
N PRO A 85 4.91 7.37 8.23
CA PRO A 85 4.92 8.84 8.18
C PRO A 85 4.58 9.38 6.78
N GLY A 86 4.59 10.70 6.63
CA GLY A 86 4.41 11.39 5.36
C GLY A 86 2.98 11.32 4.85
N ILE A 87 2.78 10.96 3.58
CA ILE A 87 1.43 10.92 2.99
C ILE A 87 0.50 9.95 3.72
N MET A 88 1.02 8.81 4.18
CA MET A 88 0.23 7.85 4.95
C MET A 88 -0.28 8.48 6.25
N GLU A 89 0.59 9.18 6.98
CA GLU A 89 0.20 9.90 8.19
C GLU A 89 -0.79 11.03 7.89
N ALA A 90 -0.57 11.80 6.82
CA ALA A 90 -1.47 12.88 6.41
C ALA A 90 -2.90 12.35 6.18
N ALA A 91 -3.03 11.26 5.42
CA ALA A 91 -4.32 10.64 5.13
C ALA A 91 -4.99 10.08 6.40
N ASN A 92 -4.23 9.37 7.25
CA ASN A 92 -4.74 8.88 8.53
C ASN A 92 -5.21 10.02 9.44
N ARG A 93 -4.42 11.10 9.53
CA ARG A 93 -4.74 12.30 10.29
C ARG A 93 -6.02 12.95 9.79
N GLY A 94 -6.12 13.16 8.47
CA GLY A 94 -7.31 13.70 7.84
C GLY A 94 -8.55 12.88 8.20
N ALA A 95 -8.48 11.55 8.04
CA ALA A 95 -9.59 10.66 8.39
C ALA A 95 -10.04 10.82 9.86
N VAL A 96 -9.09 10.94 10.80
CA VAL A 96 -9.41 11.20 12.21
C VAL A 96 -10.06 12.57 12.40
N GLU A 97 -9.57 13.60 11.74
CA GLU A 97 -10.11 14.97 11.79
C GLU A 97 -11.54 15.05 11.22
N GLY A 98 -11.80 14.29 10.15
CA GLY A 98 -13.13 14.08 9.58
C GLY A 98 -14.02 13.13 10.40
N LYS A 99 -13.55 12.67 11.57
CA LYS A 99 -14.25 11.73 12.47
C LYS A 99 -14.52 10.35 11.86
N GLY A 100 -13.82 9.99 10.80
CA GLY A 100 -13.89 8.68 10.15
C GLY A 100 -13.00 7.61 10.79
N GLU A 101 -13.03 6.43 10.18
CA GLU A 101 -12.16 5.30 10.51
C GLU A 101 -10.79 5.48 9.85
N SER A 102 -9.73 5.22 10.62
CA SER A 102 -8.34 5.38 10.19
C SER A 102 -7.55 4.11 10.47
N VAL A 103 -7.10 3.46 9.41
CA VAL A 103 -6.50 2.13 9.41
C VAL A 103 -5.05 2.18 8.93
N GLY A 104 -4.17 1.43 9.59
CA GLY A 104 -2.77 1.27 9.21
C GLY A 104 -2.37 -0.20 9.08
N LEU A 105 -2.04 -0.63 7.86
CA LEU A 105 -1.47 -1.95 7.58
C LEU A 105 0.05 -1.82 7.48
N ASN A 106 0.75 -2.02 8.60
CA ASN A 106 2.19 -1.75 8.72
C ASN A 106 3.03 -2.99 8.35
N ILE A 107 4.30 -2.78 7.99
CA ILE A 107 5.27 -3.84 7.70
C ILE A 107 6.38 -3.83 8.76
N GLN A 108 6.77 -5.00 9.25
CA GLN A 108 7.89 -5.16 10.16
C GLN A 108 9.20 -4.94 9.39
N LEU A 109 9.92 -3.86 9.72
CA LEU A 109 11.23 -3.55 9.15
C LEU A 109 12.33 -3.69 10.20
N PRO A 110 13.60 -3.98 9.80
CA PRO A 110 14.72 -4.08 10.73
C PRO A 110 14.99 -2.81 11.55
N ARG A 111 14.59 -1.65 11.02
CA ARG A 111 14.48 -0.40 11.78
C ARG A 111 13.00 -0.12 12.00
N GLU A 112 12.63 0.14 13.25
CA GLU A 112 11.25 0.27 13.71
C GLU A 112 10.51 1.35 12.90
N GLN A 113 9.66 0.96 11.96
CA GLN A 113 8.66 1.87 11.38
C GLN A 113 7.49 1.90 12.36
N ARG A 114 7.52 2.87 13.28
CA ARG A 114 6.39 3.08 14.19
C ARG A 114 5.17 3.49 13.39
N MET A 115 4.04 2.92 13.78
CA MET A 115 2.76 3.34 13.27
C MET A 115 2.54 4.81 13.65
N ASN A 116 2.03 5.61 12.72
CA ASN A 116 1.79 7.03 13.00
C ASN A 116 0.69 7.22 14.05
N ALA A 117 0.67 8.39 14.68
CA ALA A 117 -0.19 8.68 15.83
C ALA A 117 -1.71 8.74 15.50
N TYR A 118 -2.08 8.73 14.23
CA TYR A 118 -3.45 8.90 13.76
C TYR A 118 -4.10 7.58 13.29
N VAL A 119 -3.37 6.47 13.34
CA VAL A 119 -3.98 5.16 13.13
C VAL A 119 -4.81 4.77 14.34
N LYS A 120 -6.11 4.54 14.15
CA LYS A 120 -7.04 4.07 15.20
C LYS A 120 -7.07 2.54 15.30
N ARG A 121 -6.98 1.86 14.16
CA ARG A 121 -6.93 0.39 14.05
C ARG A 121 -5.76 0.00 13.17
N GLY A 122 -4.95 -0.95 13.59
CA GLY A 122 -3.80 -1.35 12.80
C GLY A 122 -3.46 -2.82 12.92
N MET A 123 -2.82 -3.34 11.86
CA MET A 123 -2.30 -4.69 11.80
C MET A 123 -0.86 -4.64 11.26
N GLY A 124 0.03 -5.44 11.84
CA GLY A 124 1.41 -5.56 11.40
C GLY A 124 1.63 -6.84 10.61
N PHE A 125 2.35 -6.74 9.50
CA PHE A 125 2.73 -7.86 8.65
C PHE A 125 4.23 -8.11 8.72
N HIS A 126 4.63 -9.38 8.60
CA HIS A 126 6.02 -9.77 8.42
C HIS A 126 6.38 -9.86 6.94
N TYR A 127 5.48 -10.35 6.11
CA TYR A 127 5.72 -10.52 4.68
C TYR A 127 5.12 -9.36 3.86
N PHE A 128 5.88 -8.86 2.88
CA PHE A 128 5.39 -7.80 2.00
C PHE A 128 4.18 -8.25 1.16
N PHE A 129 4.21 -9.48 0.64
CA PHE A 129 3.16 -9.95 -0.27
C PHE A 129 1.81 -10.18 0.43
N THR A 130 1.80 -10.63 1.69
CA THR A 130 0.54 -10.76 2.47
C THR A 130 -0.05 -9.38 2.72
N ARG A 131 0.79 -8.40 3.10
CA ARG A 131 0.39 -7.01 3.27
C ARG A 131 -0.17 -6.38 1.99
N LYS A 132 0.49 -6.60 0.85
CA LYS A 132 0.04 -6.12 -0.48
C LYS A 132 -1.35 -6.62 -0.83
N VAL A 133 -1.61 -7.90 -0.59
CA VAL A 133 -2.96 -8.47 -0.76
C VAL A 133 -3.96 -7.74 0.13
N MET A 134 -3.65 -7.47 1.40
CA MET A 134 -4.57 -6.76 2.29
C MET A 134 -4.79 -5.29 1.90
N LEU A 135 -3.75 -4.61 1.41
CA LEU A 135 -3.87 -3.23 0.92
C LEU A 135 -4.73 -3.14 -0.35
N SER A 136 -4.84 -4.22 -1.12
CA SER A 136 -5.53 -4.31 -2.42
C SER A 136 -6.84 -5.11 -2.39
N ALA A 137 -7.23 -5.68 -1.25
CA ALA A 137 -8.32 -6.65 -1.21
C ALA A 137 -9.71 -6.03 -1.45
N SER A 138 -10.05 -4.97 -0.71
CA SER A 138 -11.44 -4.48 -0.59
C SER A 138 -11.64 -3.01 -0.94
N ALA A 139 -10.58 -2.23 -1.06
CA ALA A 139 -10.69 -0.80 -1.33
C ALA A 139 -11.38 -0.51 -2.68
N GLN A 140 -12.24 0.50 -2.68
CA GLN A 140 -13.07 0.91 -3.82
C GLN A 140 -12.43 2.02 -4.64
N ALA A 141 -11.32 2.56 -4.16
CA ALA A 141 -10.43 3.45 -4.88
C ALA A 141 -9.03 3.36 -4.28
N TYR A 142 -8.03 3.58 -5.14
CA TYR A 142 -6.63 3.63 -4.76
C TYR A 142 -6.04 4.98 -5.10
N LEU A 143 -5.52 5.67 -4.09
CA LEU A 143 -5.01 7.02 -4.22
C LEU A 143 -3.48 7.01 -4.19
N PHE A 144 -2.86 7.54 -5.22
CA PHE A 144 -1.41 7.60 -5.38
C PHE A 144 -0.95 9.05 -5.42
N PHE A 145 -0.45 9.52 -4.29
CA PHE A 145 0.25 10.80 -4.18
C PHE A 145 1.72 10.63 -4.59
N PRO A 146 2.46 11.73 -4.83
CA PRO A 146 3.87 11.66 -5.18
C PRO A 146 4.68 10.83 -4.18
N GLY A 147 5.41 9.85 -4.71
CA GLY A 147 6.06 8.81 -3.92
C GLY A 147 7.10 8.01 -4.70
N GLY A 148 8.00 7.35 -3.98
CA GLY A 148 9.12 6.60 -4.57
C GLY A 148 8.76 5.17 -4.97
N PHE A 149 9.73 4.27 -4.87
CA PHE A 149 9.58 2.88 -5.33
C PHE A 149 8.42 2.12 -4.71
N GLY A 150 8.18 2.25 -3.40
CA GLY A 150 7.05 1.55 -2.77
C GLY A 150 5.70 2.00 -3.31
N THR A 151 5.54 3.29 -3.62
CA THR A 151 4.32 3.83 -4.25
C THR A 151 4.17 3.31 -5.68
N LEU A 152 5.27 3.26 -6.44
CA LEU A 152 5.25 2.77 -7.82
C LEU A 152 5.00 1.26 -7.90
N ASP A 153 5.55 0.49 -6.97
CA ASP A 153 5.37 -0.97 -6.84
C ASP A 153 3.89 -1.32 -6.71
N GLU A 154 3.20 -0.69 -5.76
CA GLU A 154 1.76 -0.90 -5.52
C GLU A 154 0.91 -0.44 -6.72
N MET A 155 1.26 0.70 -7.34
CA MET A 155 0.53 1.21 -8.50
C MET A 155 0.60 0.26 -9.69
N MET A 156 1.80 -0.24 -10.02
CA MET A 156 2.01 -1.15 -11.15
C MET A 156 1.40 -2.52 -10.90
N GLU A 157 1.43 -3.00 -9.65
CA GLU A 157 0.77 -4.25 -9.26
C GLU A 157 -0.75 -4.16 -9.47
N LEU A 158 -1.39 -3.09 -8.98
CA LEU A 158 -2.82 -2.87 -9.17
C LEU A 158 -3.21 -2.70 -10.65
N ALA A 159 -2.43 -1.92 -11.41
CA ALA A 159 -2.66 -1.75 -12.84
C ALA A 159 -2.62 -3.12 -13.57
N THR A 160 -1.65 -3.96 -13.23
CA THR A 160 -1.54 -5.33 -13.77
C THR A 160 -2.73 -6.20 -13.37
N LEU A 161 -3.17 -6.15 -12.10
CA LEU A 161 -4.32 -6.93 -11.62
C LEU A 161 -5.62 -6.54 -12.33
N ILE A 162 -5.84 -5.26 -12.58
CA ILE A 162 -7.00 -4.76 -13.32
C ILE A 162 -6.90 -5.13 -14.81
N GLN A 163 -5.75 -4.90 -15.44
CA GLN A 163 -5.49 -5.25 -16.85
C GLN A 163 -5.76 -6.75 -17.11
N THR A 164 -5.28 -7.61 -16.22
CA THR A 164 -5.41 -9.07 -16.33
C THR A 164 -6.74 -9.62 -15.81
N LYS A 165 -7.66 -8.74 -15.36
CA LYS A 165 -8.98 -9.08 -14.81
C LYS A 165 -8.90 -10.01 -13.58
N LYS A 166 -7.78 -9.95 -12.84
CA LYS A 166 -7.61 -10.61 -11.54
C LYS A 166 -8.19 -9.78 -10.39
N MET A 167 -8.47 -8.51 -10.66
CA MET A 167 -9.28 -7.63 -9.84
C MET A 167 -10.34 -6.99 -10.75
N GLN A 168 -11.53 -6.71 -10.21
CA GLN A 168 -12.50 -5.88 -10.93
C GLN A 168 -11.96 -4.47 -11.22
N HIS A 169 -12.60 -3.74 -12.12
CA HIS A 169 -12.17 -2.39 -12.44
C HIS A 169 -12.43 -1.45 -11.26
N VAL A 170 -11.36 -0.90 -10.69
CA VAL A 170 -11.38 0.02 -9.55
C VAL A 170 -10.56 1.26 -9.92
N PRO A 171 -11.01 2.49 -9.60
CA PRO A 171 -10.25 3.69 -9.92
C PRO A 171 -8.86 3.68 -9.26
N ILE A 172 -7.81 3.78 -10.09
CA ILE A 172 -6.47 4.19 -9.67
C ILE A 172 -6.38 5.69 -9.92
N ILE A 173 -6.29 6.48 -8.85
CA ILE A 173 -6.29 7.94 -8.93
C ILE A 173 -4.89 8.45 -8.56
N LEU A 174 -4.22 9.03 -9.55
CA LEU A 174 -2.90 9.61 -9.44
C LEU A 174 -3.04 11.12 -9.13
N VAL A 175 -2.70 11.52 -7.91
CA VAL A 175 -2.77 12.91 -7.44
C VAL A 175 -1.44 13.61 -7.72
N GLY A 176 -1.50 14.75 -8.39
CA GLY A 176 -0.36 15.59 -8.75
C GLY A 176 0.11 15.36 -10.18
N ARG A 177 -0.56 15.98 -11.14
CA ARG A 177 -0.35 15.80 -12.58
C ARG A 177 1.09 16.07 -13.00
N GLU A 178 1.69 17.13 -12.48
CA GLU A 178 3.09 17.48 -12.76
C GLU A 178 4.04 16.31 -12.43
N TYR A 179 3.80 15.61 -11.32
CA TYR A 179 4.62 14.48 -10.89
C TYR A 179 4.45 13.26 -11.81
N TRP A 180 3.20 12.93 -12.16
CA TRP A 180 2.87 11.69 -12.89
C TRP A 180 3.00 11.79 -14.40
N THR A 181 2.97 13.01 -14.97
CA THR A 181 2.97 13.22 -16.43
C THR A 181 4.15 12.55 -17.12
N GLY A 182 5.37 12.69 -16.58
CA GLY A 182 6.56 12.09 -17.19
C GLY A 182 6.49 10.57 -17.29
N LEU A 183 5.96 9.89 -16.26
CA LEU A 183 5.80 8.44 -16.26
C LEU A 183 4.73 8.01 -17.27
N ILE A 184 3.59 8.69 -17.31
CA ILE A 184 2.49 8.37 -18.23
C ILE A 184 2.89 8.60 -19.69
N GLU A 185 3.62 9.68 -19.97
CA GLU A 185 4.18 9.93 -21.30
C GLU A 185 5.18 8.85 -21.69
N TRP A 186 6.03 8.40 -20.76
CA TRP A 186 6.92 7.28 -21.01
C TRP A 186 6.14 5.99 -21.31
N MET A 187 5.12 5.63 -20.53
CA MET A 187 4.29 4.44 -20.78
C MET A 187 3.63 4.53 -22.16
N ARG A 188 3.09 5.71 -22.53
CA ARG A 188 2.50 5.93 -23.85
C ARG A 188 3.53 5.73 -24.97
N ARG A 189 4.69 6.38 -24.90
CA ARG A 189 5.70 6.35 -25.97
C ARG A 189 6.45 5.02 -26.06
N ALA A 190 6.82 4.45 -24.92
CA ALA A 190 7.72 3.29 -24.84
C ALA A 190 6.99 1.95 -24.74
N MET A 191 5.76 1.92 -24.21
CA MET A 191 4.99 0.68 -24.07
C MET A 191 3.85 0.62 -25.09
N ARG A 192 3.03 1.68 -25.19
CA ARG A 192 1.86 1.70 -26.08
C ARG A 192 2.24 1.89 -27.55
N ASP A 193 3.08 2.88 -27.85
CA ASP A 193 3.48 3.22 -29.22
C ASP A 193 4.61 2.31 -29.77
N ALA A 194 5.04 1.30 -29.00
CA ALA A 194 6.03 0.31 -29.45
C ALA A 194 5.47 -0.59 -30.56
N THR A 195 6.38 -1.24 -31.32
CA THR A 195 6.01 -2.20 -32.37
C THR A 195 6.73 -3.53 -32.15
N PRO A 196 6.02 -4.60 -31.73
CA PRO A 196 4.60 -4.61 -31.33
C PRO A 196 4.35 -3.82 -30.03
N PRO A 197 3.11 -3.38 -29.76
CA PRO A 197 2.76 -2.71 -28.52
C PRO A 197 2.90 -3.67 -27.33
N MET A 198 3.36 -3.15 -26.19
CA MET A 198 3.48 -3.91 -24.93
C MET A 198 2.22 -3.79 -24.06
N ILE A 199 1.40 -2.76 -24.30
CA ILE A 199 0.11 -2.50 -23.67
C ILE A 199 -0.88 -1.91 -24.68
N GLU A 200 -2.17 -2.06 -24.42
CA GLU A 200 -3.24 -1.45 -25.20
C GLU A 200 -3.51 -0.01 -24.78
N ALA A 201 -4.19 0.77 -25.63
CA ALA A 201 -4.58 2.14 -25.28
C ALA A 201 -5.47 2.21 -24.04
N VAL A 202 -6.39 1.23 -23.90
CA VAL A 202 -7.33 1.13 -22.78
C VAL A 202 -6.63 0.83 -21.45
N ASP A 203 -5.43 0.26 -21.47
CA ASP A 203 -4.69 -0.05 -20.24
C ASP A 203 -4.22 1.24 -19.53
N LEU A 204 -4.03 2.33 -20.28
CA LEU A 204 -3.73 3.64 -19.71
C LEU A 204 -4.96 4.33 -19.10
N ASP A 205 -6.16 3.97 -19.56
CA ASP A 205 -7.43 4.54 -19.07
C ASP A 205 -7.80 4.03 -17.67
N ILE A 206 -7.09 3.00 -17.16
CA ILE A 206 -7.22 2.51 -15.78
C ILE A 206 -6.83 3.59 -14.76
N MET A 207 -5.97 4.55 -15.15
CA MET A 207 -5.42 5.58 -14.28
C MET A 207 -6.08 6.94 -14.55
N ALA A 208 -6.73 7.50 -13.53
CA ALA A 208 -7.22 8.88 -13.54
C ALA A 208 -6.17 9.82 -12.92
N VAL A 209 -5.85 10.93 -13.58
CA VAL A 209 -4.87 11.91 -13.07
C VAL A 209 -5.59 13.19 -12.66
N VAL A 210 -5.37 13.63 -11.43
CA VAL A 210 -6.01 14.78 -10.79
C VAL A 210 -4.99 15.67 -10.08
N ASP A 211 -5.35 16.89 -9.70
CA ASP A 211 -4.43 17.84 -9.06
C ASP A 211 -4.84 18.27 -7.64
N SER A 212 -6.03 17.87 -7.16
CA SER A 212 -6.54 18.26 -5.84
C SER A 212 -7.32 17.16 -5.12
N ALA A 213 -7.45 17.32 -3.81
CA ALA A 213 -8.35 16.54 -2.96
C ALA A 213 -9.80 16.56 -3.49
N GLU A 214 -10.31 17.70 -3.95
CA GLU A 214 -11.68 17.82 -4.47
C GLU A 214 -11.92 16.95 -5.69
N GLU A 215 -10.99 16.98 -6.65
CA GLU A 215 -11.09 16.18 -7.87
C GLU A 215 -11.01 14.68 -7.54
N ALA A 216 -10.08 14.28 -6.67
CA ALA A 216 -9.98 12.89 -6.22
C ALA A 216 -11.25 12.44 -5.50
N PHE A 217 -11.76 13.24 -4.55
CA PHE A 217 -12.98 12.94 -3.81
C PHE A 217 -14.20 12.83 -4.72
N ALA A 218 -14.29 13.68 -5.75
CA ALA A 218 -15.38 13.64 -6.72
C ALA A 218 -15.43 12.32 -7.51
N ILE A 219 -14.28 11.66 -7.72
CA ILE A 219 -14.24 10.32 -8.31
C ILE A 219 -14.61 9.26 -7.26
N VAL A 220 -14.02 9.33 -6.06
CA VAL A 220 -14.22 8.33 -5.00
C VAL A 220 -15.69 8.24 -4.58
N LYS A 221 -16.40 9.36 -4.46
CA LYS A 221 -17.82 9.37 -4.03
C LYS A 221 -18.76 8.61 -4.95
N GLU A 222 -18.39 8.42 -6.23
CA GLU A 222 -19.19 7.71 -7.23
C GLU A 222 -18.87 6.20 -7.26
N THR A 223 -17.89 5.75 -6.48
CA THR A 223 -17.53 4.35 -6.36
C THR A 223 -18.55 3.56 -5.54
N LYS A 224 -18.53 2.24 -5.68
CA LYS A 224 -19.45 1.33 -4.98
C LYS A 224 -18.67 0.29 -4.20
N GLU A 225 -19.25 -0.10 -3.06
CA GLU A 225 -18.76 -1.22 -2.27
C GLU A 225 -18.64 -2.47 -3.12
N ARG A 226 -17.54 -3.19 -2.91
CA ARG A 226 -17.20 -4.39 -3.64
C ARG A 226 -16.77 -5.48 -2.68
N PRO A 227 -17.08 -6.76 -2.98
CA PRO A 227 -16.47 -7.87 -2.27
C PRO A 227 -14.95 -7.89 -2.55
N TYR A 228 -14.20 -8.67 -1.76
CA TYR A 228 -12.78 -8.86 -2.01
C TYR A 228 -12.52 -9.29 -3.46
N PHE A 229 -11.55 -8.63 -4.11
CA PHE A 229 -11.09 -8.85 -5.49
C PHE A 229 -12.16 -8.76 -6.59
#